data_AF-A0A921HY82-F1
#
_entry.id   AF-A0A921HY82-F1
#
_cell.length_a   1.000
_cell.length_b   1.000
_cell.length_c   1.000
_cell.angle_alpha   90.00
_cell.angle_beta   90.00
_cell.angle_gamma   90.00
#
_symmetry.space_group_name_H-M   'P 1'
#
loop_
_entity.id
_entity.type
_entity.pdbx_description
1 polymer ?
#
loop_
_entity_poly.entity_id
_entity_poly.type
_entity_poly.pdbx_seq_one_letter_code
_entity_poly.pdbx_strand_id
1 'polypeptide(L)'
;MAFYKKQHNEKYGVWYPTAITVGQPVPTKKVAQRLSAMCTVTYADVMAVLGELPGVMAELMSQGKSVRLDGLGTFRYTLATKGVKSEDEFDFQKQVQAVRVQFVPQREGAQTKGSTATRSLVPTGIEWMAYDASLEASGTAGGGTGSGEDGQDESPL
;
A
#
# COMPACT_ATOMS: atom_id res chain seq x y z
N MET A 1 16.77 -4.63 2.54
CA MET A 1 17.06 -3.35 3.23
C MET A 1 15.93 -2.36 2.97
N ALA A 2 15.56 -1.57 3.96
CA ALA A 2 14.57 -0.49 3.87
C ALA A 2 15.22 0.87 4.20
N PHE A 3 14.60 1.96 3.77
CA PHE A 3 15.19 3.30 3.89
C PHE A 3 14.33 4.24 4.73
N TYR A 4 14.98 5.13 5.47
CA TYR A 4 14.30 6.20 6.20
C TYR A 4 14.96 7.56 6.00
N LYS A 5 14.20 8.63 6.16
CA LYS A 5 14.69 10.00 6.28
C LYS A 5 14.28 10.61 7.63
N LYS A 6 15.01 11.62 8.09
CA LYS A 6 14.61 12.42 9.25
C LYS A 6 13.66 13.51 8.79
N GLN A 7 12.49 13.61 9.41
CA GLN A 7 11.51 14.65 9.11
C GLN A 7 11.21 15.45 10.38
N HIS A 8 11.29 16.78 10.29
CA HIS A 8 10.96 17.68 11.39
C HIS A 8 9.47 17.98 11.39
N ASN A 9 8.84 17.92 12.55
CA ASN A 9 7.48 18.39 12.75
C ASN A 9 7.50 19.73 13.47
N GLU A 10 7.23 20.80 12.74
CA GLU A 10 7.30 22.18 13.23
C GLU A 10 6.33 22.46 14.39
N LYS A 11 5.14 21.85 14.36
CA LYS A 11 4.12 22.04 15.40
C LYS A 11 4.56 21.56 16.78
N TYR A 12 5.41 20.53 16.81
CA TYR A 12 5.83 19.88 18.05
C TYR A 12 7.34 20.03 18.32
N GLY A 13 8.11 20.59 17.39
CA GLY A 13 9.55 20.80 17.52
C GLY A 13 10.37 19.50 17.63
N VAL A 14 9.86 18.40 17.06
CA VAL A 14 10.47 17.06 17.18
C VAL A 14 10.75 16.43 15.83
N TRP A 15 11.75 15.54 15.80
CA TRP A 15 12.17 14.81 14.60
C TRP A 15 11.64 13.38 14.62
N TYR A 16 11.06 12.95 13.50
CA TYR A 16 10.57 11.60 13.31
C TYR A 16 11.36 10.87 12.22
N PRO A 17 11.75 9.59 12.44
CA PRO A 17 12.17 8.74 11.33
C PRO A 17 10.94 8.43 10.47
N THR A 18 11.04 8.71 9.18
CA THR A 18 9.97 8.48 8.21
C THR A 18 10.47 7.49 7.18
N ALA A 19 9.78 6.36 7.04
CA ALA A 19 10.08 5.37 6.02
C ALA A 19 9.89 5.99 4.63
N ILE A 20 10.79 5.66 3.71
CA ILE A 20 10.68 6.08 2.32
C ILE A 20 10.90 4.88 1.39
N THR A 21 10.30 4.98 0.21
CA THR A 21 10.54 4.07 -0.91
C THR A 21 11.62 4.65 -1.81
N VAL A 22 12.57 3.81 -2.22
CA VAL A 22 13.69 4.19 -3.09
C VAL A 22 13.58 3.41 -4.39
N GLY A 23 13.88 4.08 -5.51
CA GLY A 23 13.76 3.53 -6.85
C GLY A 23 12.34 3.49 -7.42
N GLN A 24 12.22 2.93 -8.63
CA GLN A 24 10.95 2.84 -9.35
C GLN A 24 10.04 1.74 -8.77
N PRO A 25 8.71 1.96 -8.72
CA PRO A 25 7.76 0.93 -8.34
C PRO A 25 7.95 -0.36 -9.15
N VAL A 26 7.92 -1.51 -8.49
CA VAL A 26 8.06 -2.81 -9.16
C VAL A 26 6.75 -3.11 -9.93
N PRO A 27 6.79 -3.24 -11.27
CA PRO A 27 5.58 -3.50 -12.04
C PRO A 27 5.12 -4.96 -11.91
N THR A 28 3.83 -5.22 -12.15
CA THR A 28 3.21 -6.55 -12.11
C THR A 28 3.98 -7.59 -12.92
N LYS A 29 4.55 -7.21 -14.07
CA LYS A 29 5.36 -8.11 -14.92
C LYS A 29 6.56 -8.69 -14.16
N LYS A 30 7.28 -7.88 -13.38
CA LYS A 30 8.43 -8.35 -12.58
C LYS A 30 7.97 -9.28 -11.45
N VAL A 31 6.84 -8.98 -10.82
CA VAL A 31 6.24 -9.86 -9.79
C VAL A 31 5.87 -11.21 -10.40
N ALA A 32 5.18 -11.21 -11.56
CA ALA A 32 4.78 -12.43 -12.26
C ALA A 32 5.99 -13.28 -12.70
N GLN A 33 7.05 -12.65 -13.21
CA GLN A 33 8.30 -13.34 -13.53
C GLN A 33 8.91 -14.03 -12.30
N ARG A 34 8.93 -13.34 -11.15
CA ARG A 34 9.47 -13.90 -9.92
C ARG A 34 8.62 -15.05 -9.40
N LEU A 35 7.30 -14.94 -9.46
CA LEU A 35 6.38 -16.00 -9.08
C LEU A 35 6.57 -17.23 -9.96
N SER A 36 6.55 -17.08 -11.29
CA SER A 36 6.75 -18.18 -12.24
C SER A 36 8.09 -18.89 -12.04
N ALA A 37 9.15 -18.18 -11.64
CA ALA A 37 10.44 -18.80 -11.34
C ALA A 37 10.44 -19.66 -10.04
N MET A 38 9.45 -19.48 -9.16
CA MET A 38 9.33 -20.20 -7.88
C MET A 38 8.29 -21.34 -7.92
N CYS A 39 7.54 -21.48 -9.01
CA CYS A 39 6.49 -22.49 -9.15
C CYS A 39 6.48 -23.08 -10.56
N THR A 40 5.58 -24.03 -10.83
CA THR A 40 5.49 -24.71 -12.12
C THR A 40 4.61 -23.98 -13.15
N VAL A 41 3.96 -22.88 -12.77
CA VAL A 41 3.10 -22.11 -13.69
C VAL A 41 3.93 -21.14 -14.53
N THR A 42 3.53 -20.96 -15.79
CA THR A 42 4.26 -20.09 -16.70
C THR A 42 4.02 -18.62 -16.36
N TYR A 43 4.93 -17.75 -16.80
CA TYR A 43 4.75 -16.29 -16.68
C TYR A 43 3.43 -15.81 -17.28
N ALA A 44 3.01 -16.40 -18.42
CA ALA A 44 1.76 -16.06 -19.08
C ALA A 44 0.55 -16.40 -18.22
N ASP A 45 0.55 -17.58 -17.59
CA ASP A 45 -0.53 -18.02 -16.69
C ASP A 45 -0.63 -17.11 -15.45
N VAL A 46 0.51 -16.76 -14.84
CA VAL A 46 0.54 -15.86 -13.67
C VAL A 46 -0.01 -14.47 -14.03
N MET A 47 0.37 -13.94 -15.20
CA MET A 47 -0.17 -12.66 -15.69
C MET A 47 -1.67 -12.72 -15.92
N ALA A 48 -2.19 -13.82 -16.47
CA ALA A 48 -3.63 -14.01 -16.67
C ALA A 48 -4.37 -14.00 -15.32
N VAL A 49 -3.90 -14.77 -14.34
CA VAL A 49 -4.51 -14.83 -13.00
C VAL A 49 -4.48 -13.47 -12.30
N LEU A 50 -3.33 -12.77 -12.32
CA LEU A 50 -3.22 -11.44 -11.70
C LEU A 50 -4.06 -10.38 -12.42
N GLY A 51 -4.30 -10.54 -13.73
CA GLY A 51 -5.15 -9.66 -14.53
C GLY A 51 -6.64 -9.83 -14.23
N GLU A 52 -7.10 -11.06 -14.00
CA GLU A 52 -8.51 -11.36 -13.69
C GLU A 52 -8.87 -11.18 -12.22
N LEU A 53 -7.89 -11.26 -11.31
CA LEU A 53 -8.09 -11.15 -9.87
C LEU A 53 -8.91 -9.90 -9.44
N PRO A 54 -8.65 -8.67 -9.96
CA PRO A 54 -9.45 -7.49 -9.61
C PRO A 54 -10.93 -7.64 -9.98
N GLY A 55 -11.25 -8.28 -11.11
CA GLY A 55 -12.62 -8.50 -11.56
C GLY A 55 -13.37 -9.45 -10.62
N VAL A 56 -12.73 -10.58 -10.28
CA VAL A 56 -13.28 -11.55 -9.31
C VAL A 56 -13.48 -10.89 -7.94
N MET A 57 -12.52 -10.08 -7.48
CA MET A 57 -12.64 -9.35 -6.22
C MET A 57 -13.80 -8.36 -6.24
N ALA A 58 -13.96 -7.60 -7.33
CA ALA A 58 -15.06 -6.65 -7.48
C ALA A 58 -16.42 -7.35 -7.45
N GLU A 59 -16.56 -8.48 -8.14
CA GLU A 59 -17.78 -9.29 -8.12
C GLU A 59 -18.13 -9.74 -6.70
N LEU A 60 -17.18 -10.36 -6.00
CA LEU A 60 -17.40 -10.87 -4.64
C LEU A 60 -17.73 -9.74 -3.65
N MET A 61 -17.03 -8.61 -3.77
CA MET A 61 -17.26 -7.45 -2.89
C MET A 61 -18.60 -6.79 -3.16
N SER A 62 -19.07 -6.74 -4.41
CA SER A 62 -20.39 -6.19 -4.76
C SER A 62 -21.56 -6.93 -4.07
N GLN A 63 -21.33 -8.18 -3.68
CA GLN A 63 -22.27 -9.00 -2.89
C GLN A 63 -22.24 -8.66 -1.39
N GLY A 64 -21.56 -7.58 -0.98
CA GLY A 64 -21.42 -7.17 0.41
C GLY A 64 -20.36 -7.94 1.21
N LYS A 65 -19.54 -8.76 0.56
CA LYS A 65 -18.49 -9.56 1.22
C LYS A 65 -17.17 -8.79 1.30
N SER A 66 -16.36 -9.10 2.30
CA SER A 66 -14.93 -8.77 2.26
C SER A 66 -14.16 -9.90 1.57
N VAL A 67 -13.08 -9.58 0.89
CA VAL A 67 -12.22 -10.57 0.23
C VAL A 67 -10.90 -10.64 0.99
N ARG A 68 -10.58 -11.84 1.49
CA ARG A 68 -9.33 -12.12 2.19
C ARG A 68 -8.43 -12.98 1.30
N LEU A 69 -7.19 -12.55 1.16
CA LEU A 69 -6.11 -13.32 0.54
C LEU A 69 -5.10 -13.65 1.64
N ASP A 70 -4.99 -14.92 2.00
CA ASP A 70 -4.09 -15.37 3.07
C ASP A 70 -2.63 -15.03 2.76
N GLY A 71 -1.92 -14.57 3.78
CA GLY A 71 -0.55 -14.05 3.68
C GLY A 71 -0.45 -12.61 3.17
N LEU A 72 -1.54 -12.04 2.62
CA LEU A 72 -1.59 -10.64 2.17
C LEU A 72 -2.44 -9.80 3.12
N GLY A 73 -3.75 -10.06 3.17
CA GLY A 73 -4.69 -9.27 3.94
C GLY A 73 -6.11 -9.29 3.41
N THR A 74 -6.92 -8.36 3.91
CA THR A 74 -8.36 -8.29 3.66
C THR A 74 -8.73 -6.98 3.00
N PHE A 75 -9.55 -7.06 1.95
CA PHE A 75 -10.15 -5.93 1.25
C PHE A 75 -11.61 -5.79 1.66
N ARG A 76 -12.02 -4.57 2.00
CA ARG A 76 -13.40 -4.25 2.41
C ARG A 76 -13.79 -2.85 1.94
N TYR A 77 -15.09 -2.62 1.75
CA TYR A 77 -15.58 -1.27 1.52
C TYR A 77 -15.50 -0.41 2.79
N THR A 78 -15.17 0.86 2.60
CA THR A 78 -15.31 1.93 3.57
C THR A 78 -16.02 3.10 2.92
N LEU A 79 -16.76 3.88 3.71
CA LEU A 79 -17.49 5.04 3.22
C LEU A 79 -16.81 6.29 3.74
N ALA A 80 -16.54 7.24 2.84
CA ALA A 80 -16.30 8.62 3.23
C ALA A 80 -17.67 9.28 3.36
N THR A 81 -17.98 9.81 4.55
CA THR A 81 -19.32 10.33 4.86
C THR A 81 -19.27 11.69 5.54
N LYS A 82 -20.38 12.43 5.44
CA LYS A 82 -20.67 13.62 6.23
C LYS A 82 -21.64 13.29 7.36
N GLY A 83 -21.39 13.81 8.55
CA GLY A 83 -22.30 13.70 9.69
C GLY A 83 -23.50 14.64 9.58
N VAL A 84 -24.63 14.23 10.16
CA VAL A 84 -25.84 15.04 10.40
C VAL A 84 -26.09 15.17 11.90
N LYS A 85 -26.93 16.12 12.32
CA LYS A 85 -27.09 16.47 13.75
C LYS A 85 -28.11 15.62 14.48
N SER A 86 -29.12 15.11 13.77
CA SER A 86 -30.16 14.24 14.31
C SER A 86 -30.36 13.01 13.42
N GLU A 87 -30.94 11.96 13.98
CA GLU A 87 -31.27 10.74 13.24
C GLU A 87 -32.37 10.98 12.18
N ASP A 88 -33.31 11.91 12.44
CA ASP A 88 -34.36 12.29 11.49
C ASP A 88 -33.80 12.94 10.20
N GLU A 89 -32.61 13.56 10.29
CA GLU A 89 -31.89 14.13 9.13
C GLU A 89 -31.06 13.08 8.37
N PHE A 90 -31.04 11.83 8.84
CA PHE A 90 -30.24 10.78 8.23
C PHE A 90 -30.71 10.48 6.81
N ASP A 91 -29.78 10.58 5.86
CA ASP A 91 -30.00 10.27 4.46
C ASP A 91 -28.69 9.72 3.89
N PHE A 92 -28.71 8.41 3.60
CA PHE A 92 -27.53 7.72 3.11
C PHE A 92 -26.98 8.34 1.82
N GLN A 93 -27.84 8.72 0.87
CA GLN A 93 -27.39 9.25 -0.42
C GLN A 93 -26.81 10.66 -0.29
N LYS A 94 -27.32 11.48 0.64
CA LYS A 94 -26.78 12.82 0.90
C LYS A 94 -25.53 12.81 1.77
N GLN A 95 -25.37 11.78 2.60
CA GLN A 95 -24.25 11.69 3.53
C GLN A 95 -23.04 10.96 2.96
N VAL A 96 -23.23 9.99 2.05
CA VAL A 96 -22.11 9.29 1.41
C VAL A 96 -21.48 10.17 0.34
N GLN A 97 -20.20 10.47 0.52
CA GLN A 97 -19.40 11.25 -0.41
C GLN A 97 -18.62 10.35 -1.38
N ALA A 98 -18.12 9.21 -0.90
CA ALA A 98 -17.43 8.23 -1.73
C ALA A 98 -17.47 6.84 -1.11
N VAL A 99 -17.53 5.82 -1.97
CA VAL A 99 -17.23 4.44 -1.61
C VAL A 99 -15.75 4.19 -1.91
N ARG A 100 -15.02 3.70 -0.91
CA ARG A 100 -13.59 3.39 -1.00
C ARG A 100 -13.36 1.91 -0.72
N VAL A 101 -12.25 1.38 -1.22
CA VAL A 101 -11.75 0.06 -0.83
C VAL A 101 -10.60 0.27 0.15
N GLN A 102 -10.72 -0.31 1.33
CA GLN A 102 -9.64 -0.36 2.31
C GLN A 102 -8.96 -1.74 2.27
N PHE A 103 -7.65 -1.73 2.07
CA PHE A 103 -6.80 -2.89 2.31
C PHE A 103 -6.31 -2.89 3.77
N VAL A 104 -6.53 -4.00 4.46
CA VAL A 104 -6.02 -4.24 5.82
C VAL A 104 -5.02 -5.39 5.74
N PRO A 105 -3.71 -5.14 5.93
CA PRO A 105 -2.71 -6.20 5.87
C PRO A 105 -2.99 -7.23 6.97
N GLN A 106 -2.78 -8.51 6.64
CA GLN A 106 -2.85 -9.58 7.64
C GLN A 106 -1.82 -9.32 8.74
N ARG A 107 -2.11 -9.80 9.96
CA ARG A 107 -1.21 -9.67 11.11
C ARG A 107 -0.92 -11.08 11.60
N GLU A 108 0.36 -11.38 11.77
CA GLU A 108 0.82 -12.63 12.36
C GLU A 108 1.54 -12.31 13.66
N GLY A 109 1.24 -13.04 14.73
CA GLY A 109 1.82 -12.86 16.06
C GLY A 109 0.83 -12.40 17.14
N ALA A 110 0.94 -12.97 18.34
CA ALA A 110 0.16 -12.59 19.50
C ALA A 110 0.53 -11.16 19.97
N GLN A 111 -0.49 -10.35 20.29
CA GLN A 111 -0.32 -9.12 21.07
C GLN A 111 0.07 -9.47 22.51
N THR A 112 1.33 -9.79 22.74
CA THR A 112 1.91 -9.72 24.08
C THR A 112 2.51 -8.32 24.26
N LYS A 113 2.34 -7.70 25.45
CA LYS A 113 2.98 -6.42 25.78
C LYS A 113 4.48 -6.50 25.44
N GLY A 114 4.94 -5.66 24.51
CA GLY A 114 6.33 -5.63 24.04
C GLY A 114 6.63 -6.43 22.77
N SER A 115 5.65 -7.16 22.21
CA SER A 115 5.79 -7.84 20.91
C SER A 115 5.49 -6.88 19.76
N THR A 116 6.46 -6.66 18.88
CA THR A 116 6.24 -6.02 17.58
C THR A 116 5.40 -6.97 16.74
N ALA A 117 4.10 -6.72 16.61
CA ALA A 117 3.24 -7.49 15.71
C ALA A 117 3.87 -7.52 14.32
N THR A 118 4.26 -8.72 13.85
CA THR A 118 4.76 -8.90 12.49
C THR A 118 3.57 -8.75 11.54
N ARG A 119 3.45 -7.55 10.97
CA ARG A 119 2.47 -7.28 9.91
C ARG A 119 2.86 -8.10 8.69
N SER A 120 1.90 -8.70 8.01
CA SER A 120 2.12 -9.31 6.71
C SER A 120 2.80 -8.31 5.78
N LEU A 121 3.73 -8.81 4.95
CA LEU A 121 4.62 -8.05 4.07
C LEU A 121 5.79 -7.31 4.77
N VAL A 122 5.96 -7.46 6.09
CA VAL A 122 7.16 -7.00 6.82
C VAL A 122 7.97 -8.25 7.21
N PRO A 123 9.06 -8.59 6.49
CA PRO A 123 9.90 -9.72 6.88
C PRO A 123 10.52 -9.51 8.27
N THR A 124 10.83 -10.61 8.96
CA THR A 124 11.59 -10.56 10.20
C THR A 124 13.01 -10.06 9.91
N GLY A 125 13.48 -9.06 10.66
CA GLY A 125 14.85 -8.55 10.52
C GLY A 125 15.08 -7.58 9.36
N ILE A 126 14.15 -6.66 9.09
CA ILE A 126 14.41 -5.55 8.16
C ILE A 126 15.55 -4.68 8.69
N GLU A 127 16.64 -4.62 7.92
CA GLU A 127 17.69 -3.64 8.11
C GLU A 127 17.28 -2.28 7.55
N TRP A 128 17.36 -1.24 8.40
CA TRP A 128 17.03 0.14 8.06
C TRP A 128 18.30 0.95 7.82
N MET A 129 18.34 1.66 6.69
CA MET A 129 19.43 2.57 6.34
C MET A 129 18.90 4.00 6.21
N ALA A 130 19.71 4.96 6.67
CA ALA A 130 19.43 6.36 6.39
C ALA A 130 19.56 6.58 4.89
N TYR A 131 18.57 7.23 4.29
CA TYR A 131 18.63 7.57 2.88
C TYR A 131 19.68 8.65 2.64
N ASP A 132 20.55 8.39 1.68
CA ASP A 132 21.54 9.34 1.17
C ASP A 132 21.34 9.45 -0.35
N ALA A 133 20.95 10.64 -0.80
CA ALA A 133 20.68 10.92 -2.21
C ALA A 133 21.93 10.77 -3.10
N SER A 134 23.14 10.76 -2.52
CA SER A 134 24.38 10.51 -3.27
C SER A 134 24.52 9.05 -3.72
N LEU A 135 23.79 8.10 -3.13
CA LEU A 135 23.81 6.68 -3.49
C LEU A 135 23.14 6.38 -4.84
N GLU A 136 22.20 7.22 -5.27
CA GLU A 136 21.51 7.10 -6.57
C GLU A 136 22.44 7.39 -7.77
N ALA A 137 23.54 8.14 -7.56
CA ALA A 137 24.45 8.57 -8.61
C ALA A 137 25.32 7.44 -9.21
N SER A 138 25.34 6.25 -8.59
CA SER A 138 26.14 5.11 -9.04
C SER A 138 25.39 4.14 -9.98
N GLY A 139 24.09 4.37 -10.22
CA GLY A 139 23.18 3.34 -10.73
C GLY A 139 22.41 3.64 -12.02
N THR A 140 22.71 4.68 -12.80
CA THR A 140 21.95 4.92 -14.05
C THR A 140 22.80 5.55 -15.16
N ALA A 141 23.49 4.69 -15.91
CA ALA A 141 23.73 4.92 -17.34
C ALA A 141 22.49 4.41 -18.09
N GLY A 142 21.63 5.33 -18.55
CA GLY A 142 20.44 5.00 -19.33
C GLY A 142 19.54 6.22 -19.49
N GLY A 143 19.82 7.05 -20.49
CA GLY A 143 19.19 8.35 -20.72
C GLY A 143 17.74 8.30 -21.18
N GLY A 144 17.08 9.45 -21.08
CA GLY A 144 15.74 9.70 -21.62
C GLY A 144 15.07 10.92 -20.98
N THR A 145 15.33 12.09 -21.54
CA THR A 145 14.73 13.41 -21.27
C THR A 145 13.19 13.44 -21.40
N GLY A 146 12.52 14.18 -20.52
CA GLY A 146 11.11 14.58 -20.66
C GLY A 146 10.56 15.38 -19.48
N SER A 147 10.31 16.67 -19.71
CA SER A 147 9.97 17.75 -18.78
C SER A 147 8.57 17.72 -18.12
N GLY A 148 8.44 18.44 -16.98
CA GLY A 148 7.20 19.03 -16.41
C GLY A 148 6.30 18.06 -15.63
N GLU A 149 5.65 18.39 -14.51
CA GLU A 149 5.32 19.65 -13.85
C GLU A 149 4.85 19.30 -12.41
N ASP A 150 4.91 20.27 -11.51
CA ASP A 150 4.52 20.23 -10.10
C ASP A 150 3.08 19.72 -9.83
N GLY A 151 2.92 19.01 -8.71
CA GLY A 151 1.61 18.65 -8.17
C GLY A 151 1.72 18.18 -6.73
N GLN A 152 1.53 19.12 -5.79
CA GLN A 152 1.38 18.89 -4.36
C GLN A 152 0.34 17.81 -4.08
N ASP A 153 0.65 16.81 -3.25
CA ASP A 153 -0.37 15.96 -2.65
C ASP A 153 -0.21 15.94 -1.12
N GLU A 154 -1.19 16.56 -0.50
CA GLU A 154 -1.44 16.63 0.93
C GLU A 154 -1.63 15.22 1.48
N SER A 155 -0.94 14.88 2.57
CA SER A 155 -1.21 13.66 3.32
C SER A 155 -2.49 13.86 4.15
N PRO A 156 -3.57 13.09 3.96
CA PRO A 156 -4.69 13.14 4.88
C PRO A 156 -4.40 12.25 6.10
N LEU A 157 -4.73 12.81 7.27
CA LEU A 157 -4.85 12.11 8.56
C LEU A 157 -5.99 11.07 8.52
#